data_AF-A0AAN6N4Z0-F1
#
_entry.id   AF-A0AAN6N4Z0-F1
#
_cell.length_a   1.000
_cell.length_b   1.000
_cell.length_c   1.000
_cell.angle_alpha   90.00
_cell.angle_beta   90.00
_cell.angle_gamma   90.00
#
_symmetry.space_group_name_H-M   'P 1'
#
loop_
_entity.id
_entity.type
_entity.pdbx_description
1 polymer ?
#
loop_
_entity_poly.entity_id
_entity_poly.type
_entity_poly.pdbx_seq_one_letter_code
_entity_poly.pdbx_strand_id
1 'polypeptide(L)'
;LERIFPLPRPVRYALIEKYCPSQGRDSIKTDEANKDCLVRPYMGRLRYGSGGQFFSLRNFKLHASQMKDLDLATAEMCRSMAHALAVLHWHAKIDGMDIEFVLGSSPVEEQKIRTEMTLPQVMALKPQTSTYEITTHARADFKRSITSLWMIDFDDCSEISMDQQGVDKAVAAFMETNHYCPRPGTGDEFIDGLWASFSKLYISFSEKIFETIIKKPWLNHLPQYFISSVEKAAIRRQ
;
A
#
# COMPACT_ATOMS: atom_id res chain seq x y z
N LEU A 1 8.55 4.19 19.11
CA LEU A 1 8.62 4.26 17.64
C LEU A 1 7.98 3.00 17.10
N GLU A 2 6.88 3.11 16.37
CA GLU A 2 6.31 1.96 15.65
C GLU A 2 7.27 1.55 14.55
N ARG A 3 7.44 0.24 14.34
CA ARG A 3 8.41 -0.31 13.40
C ARG A 3 7.77 -1.40 12.57
N ILE A 4 7.95 -1.29 11.25
CA ILE A 4 7.67 -2.37 10.32
C ILE A 4 8.91 -3.25 10.28
N PHE A 5 8.76 -4.53 10.61
CA PHE A 5 9.89 -5.45 10.61
C PHE A 5 10.21 -5.92 9.19
N PRO A 6 11.48 -6.22 8.89
CA PRO A 6 11.85 -6.75 7.59
C PRO A 6 11.23 -8.13 7.35
N LEU A 7 11.09 -8.50 6.07
CA LEU A 7 10.57 -9.80 5.69
C LEU A 7 11.44 -10.96 6.24
N PRO A 8 10.83 -12.14 6.54
CA PRO A 8 11.55 -13.24 7.14
C PRO A 8 12.66 -13.76 6.23
N ARG A 9 13.73 -14.31 6.83
CA ARG A 9 14.88 -14.84 6.08
C ARG A 9 14.50 -15.78 4.92
N PRO A 10 13.55 -16.72 5.05
CA PRO A 10 13.14 -17.57 3.93
C PRO A 10 12.62 -16.79 2.73
N VAL A 11 11.81 -15.74 2.96
CA VAL A 11 11.28 -14.87 1.91
C VAL A 11 12.40 -14.07 1.25
N ARG A 12 13.29 -13.46 2.05
CA ARG A 12 14.46 -12.73 1.55
C ARG A 12 15.33 -13.60 0.66
N TYR A 13 15.60 -14.84 1.08
CA TYR A 13 16.43 -15.76 0.32
C TYR A 13 15.74 -16.20 -0.97
N ALA A 14 14.43 -16.45 -0.95
CA ALA A 14 13.67 -16.76 -2.15
C ALA A 14 13.72 -15.61 -3.18
N LEU A 15 13.64 -14.36 -2.73
CA LEU A 15 13.79 -13.19 -3.60
C LEU A 15 15.20 -13.10 -4.21
N ILE A 16 16.24 -13.35 -3.42
CA ILE A 16 17.63 -13.38 -3.90
C ILE A 16 17.79 -14.49 -4.95
N GLU A 17 17.34 -15.71 -4.65
CA GLU A 17 17.46 -16.83 -5.59
C GLU A 17 16.73 -16.58 -6.91
N LYS A 18 15.57 -15.92 -6.88
CA LYS A 18 14.78 -15.67 -8.09
C LYS A 18 15.30 -14.49 -8.91
N TYR A 19 15.74 -13.41 -8.26
CA TYR A 19 15.98 -12.12 -8.94
C TYR A 19 17.44 -11.65 -8.93
N CYS A 20 18.31 -12.18 -8.05
CA CYS A 20 19.73 -11.82 -8.04
C CYS A 20 20.53 -12.69 -9.03
N PRO A 21 21.44 -12.11 -9.83
CA PRO A 21 22.38 -12.85 -10.64
C PRO A 21 23.16 -13.88 -9.82
N SER A 22 23.38 -15.08 -10.36
CA SER A 22 23.98 -16.22 -9.64
C SER A 22 25.31 -15.87 -8.97
N GLN A 23 26.14 -15.08 -9.65
CA GLN A 23 27.47 -14.65 -9.20
C GLN A 23 27.44 -13.80 -7.92
N GLY A 24 26.31 -13.12 -7.63
CA GLY A 24 26.18 -12.20 -6.49
C GLY A 24 25.38 -12.74 -5.30
N ARG A 25 24.72 -13.90 -5.43
CA ARG A 25 23.71 -14.37 -4.45
C ARG A 25 24.27 -14.52 -3.05
N ASP A 26 25.43 -15.16 -2.91
CA ASP A 26 25.99 -15.43 -1.59
C ASP A 26 26.47 -14.15 -0.90
N SER A 27 27.09 -13.23 -1.66
CA SER A 27 27.45 -11.90 -1.15
C SER A 27 26.23 -11.13 -0.64
N ILE A 28 25.12 -11.15 -1.39
CA ILE A 28 23.88 -10.46 -1.00
C ILE A 28 23.22 -11.11 0.22
N LYS A 29 23.27 -12.44 0.36
CA LYS A 29 22.71 -13.16 1.53
C LYS A 29 23.43 -12.83 2.84
N THR A 30 24.73 -12.52 2.78
CA THR A 30 25.56 -12.22 3.95
C THR A 30 25.65 -10.73 4.27
N ASP A 31 25.27 -9.86 3.34
CA ASP A 31 25.28 -8.41 3.54
C ASP A 31 24.23 -7.98 4.58
N GLU A 32 24.69 -7.28 5.62
CA GLU A 32 23.85 -6.76 6.70
C GLU A 32 22.80 -5.78 6.19
N ALA A 33 23.09 -4.96 5.17
CA ALA A 33 22.12 -4.02 4.60
C ALA A 33 20.91 -4.72 3.97
N ASN A 34 21.08 -5.96 3.51
CA ASN A 34 20.01 -6.78 2.94
C ASN A 34 19.19 -7.52 4.01
N LYS A 35 19.47 -7.27 5.30
CA LYS A 35 18.55 -7.61 6.39
C LYS A 35 17.35 -6.68 6.46
N ASP A 36 17.50 -5.43 6.03
CA ASP A 36 16.44 -4.41 6.00
C ASP A 36 15.55 -4.56 4.75
N CYS A 37 14.86 -5.70 4.63
CA CYS A 37 14.02 -6.00 3.47
C CYS A 37 12.56 -5.59 3.69
N LEU A 38 12.16 -4.47 3.07
CA LEU A 38 10.77 -4.11 2.83
C LEU A 38 10.50 -4.22 1.34
N VAL A 39 9.39 -4.86 0.96
CA VAL A 39 8.99 -4.96 -0.44
C VAL A 39 7.99 -3.86 -0.76
N ARG A 40 8.20 -3.14 -1.84
CA ARG A 40 7.30 -2.11 -2.35
C ARG A 40 6.46 -2.69 -3.50
N PRO A 41 5.16 -2.94 -3.32
CA PRO A 41 4.33 -3.60 -4.30
C PRO A 41 3.85 -2.63 -5.39
N TYR A 42 4.51 -2.59 -6.54
CA TYR A 42 4.21 -1.71 -7.66
C TYR A 42 3.24 -2.40 -8.63
N MET A 43 1.93 -2.35 -8.36
CA MET A 43 0.92 -3.03 -9.18
C MET A 43 0.48 -2.26 -10.44
N GLY A 44 0.73 -0.96 -10.50
CA GLY A 44 0.33 -0.11 -11.63
C GLY A 44 1.42 0.17 -12.66
N ARG A 45 2.62 -0.43 -12.53
CA ARG A 45 3.75 -0.15 -13.41
C ARG A 45 4.35 -1.41 -14.00
N LEU A 46 4.39 -1.45 -15.33
CA LEU A 46 5.24 -2.37 -16.06
C LEU A 46 6.72 -2.09 -15.76
N ARG A 47 7.48 -3.17 -15.60
CA ARG A 47 8.93 -3.07 -15.53
C ARG A 47 9.48 -3.08 -16.96
N TYR A 48 10.09 -1.98 -17.37
CA TYR A 48 10.87 -1.93 -18.60
C TYR A 48 12.34 -2.27 -18.29
N GLY A 49 12.85 -3.34 -18.88
CA GLY A 49 14.27 -3.76 -18.80
C GLY A 49 14.59 -4.89 -17.82
N SER A 50 15.69 -5.59 -18.10
CA SER A 50 16.37 -6.50 -17.16
C SER A 50 17.20 -5.66 -16.19
N GLY A 51 17.00 -5.87 -14.88
CA GLY A 51 17.50 -5.02 -13.80
C GLY A 51 18.97 -4.64 -13.91
N GLY A 52 19.30 -3.45 -13.40
CA GLY A 52 20.66 -2.94 -13.38
C GLY A 52 21.63 -3.87 -12.64
N GLN A 53 22.93 -3.60 -12.80
CA GLN A 53 24.02 -4.36 -12.17
C GLN A 53 23.96 -4.41 -10.63
N PHE A 54 23.07 -3.63 -10.00
CA PHE A 54 22.95 -3.50 -8.55
C PHE A 54 21.63 -4.12 -8.05
N PHE A 55 21.74 -5.22 -7.29
CA PHE A 55 20.62 -5.86 -6.60
C PHE A 55 20.65 -5.49 -5.11
N SER A 56 19.52 -5.06 -4.55
CA SER A 56 19.38 -4.81 -3.11
C SER A 56 17.98 -5.20 -2.64
N LEU A 57 17.90 -5.80 -1.46
CA LEU A 57 16.63 -6.10 -0.79
C LEU A 57 16.06 -4.89 -0.04
N ARG A 58 16.84 -3.82 0.15
CA ARG A 58 16.37 -2.62 0.82
C ARG A 58 15.39 -1.87 -0.08
N ASN A 59 14.16 -1.68 0.38
CA ASN A 59 13.07 -1.07 -0.39
C ASN A 59 12.86 -1.75 -1.77
N PHE A 60 12.88 -3.08 -1.80
CA PHE A 60 12.81 -3.87 -3.01
C PHE A 60 11.50 -3.63 -3.77
N LYS A 61 11.59 -3.02 -4.96
CA LYS A 61 10.44 -2.77 -5.82
C LYS A 61 10.03 -4.08 -6.51
N LEU A 62 8.82 -4.55 -6.20
CA LEU A 62 8.23 -5.73 -6.80
C LEU A 62 7.13 -5.29 -7.76
N HIS A 63 7.31 -5.51 -9.05
CA HIS A 63 6.37 -5.09 -10.09
C HIS A 63 5.25 -6.12 -10.31
N ALA A 64 4.13 -5.68 -10.91
CA ALA A 64 2.97 -6.53 -11.18
C ALA A 64 3.31 -7.85 -11.89
N SER A 65 4.19 -7.82 -12.91
CA SER A 65 4.64 -9.04 -13.61
C SER A 65 5.37 -10.01 -12.67
N GLN A 66 6.23 -9.49 -11.80
CA GLN A 66 6.95 -10.30 -10.81
C GLN A 66 6.01 -10.88 -9.75
N MET A 67 4.94 -10.16 -9.39
CA MET A 67 3.91 -10.69 -8.48
C MET A 67 3.11 -11.81 -9.13
N LYS A 68 2.77 -11.65 -10.41
CA LYS A 68 2.12 -12.70 -11.22
C LYS A 68 3.00 -13.94 -11.30
N ASP A 69 4.29 -13.77 -11.59
CA ASP A 69 5.27 -14.86 -11.67
C ASP A 69 5.52 -15.56 -10.32
N LEU A 70 5.25 -14.89 -9.22
CA LEU A 70 5.35 -15.42 -7.86
C LEU A 70 4.02 -15.99 -7.34
N ASP A 71 2.95 -15.90 -8.13
CA ASP A 71 1.59 -16.29 -7.74
C ASP A 71 1.16 -15.67 -6.40
N LEU A 72 1.49 -14.38 -6.21
CA LEU A 72 1.08 -13.66 -5.01
C LEU A 72 -0.42 -13.36 -5.04
N ALA A 73 -1.03 -13.27 -3.85
CA ALA A 73 -2.44 -12.89 -3.65
C ALA A 73 -2.72 -11.42 -3.97
N THR A 74 -2.50 -11.03 -5.22
CA THR A 74 -2.68 -9.66 -5.75
C THR A 74 -4.12 -9.18 -5.62
N ALA A 75 -5.10 -10.08 -5.68
CA ALA A 75 -6.50 -9.75 -5.44
C ALA A 75 -6.76 -9.22 -4.01
N GLU A 76 -6.17 -9.85 -2.99
CA GLU A 76 -6.32 -9.41 -1.60
C GLU A 76 -5.57 -8.10 -1.35
N MET A 77 -4.36 -7.95 -1.89
CA MET A 77 -3.63 -6.67 -1.82
C MET A 77 -4.40 -5.54 -2.50
N CYS A 78 -4.97 -5.80 -3.67
CA CYS A 78 -5.82 -4.88 -4.41
C CYS A 78 -7.04 -4.45 -3.58
N ARG A 79 -7.71 -5.41 -2.93
CA ARG A 79 -8.83 -5.13 -2.01
C ARG A 79 -8.39 -4.23 -0.86
N SER A 80 -7.28 -4.55 -0.20
CA SER A 80 -6.76 -3.75 0.92
C SER A 80 -6.41 -2.33 0.50
N MET A 81 -5.76 -2.14 -0.64
CA MET A 81 -5.43 -0.80 -1.16
C MET A 81 -6.67 0.00 -1.54
N ALA A 82 -7.65 -0.62 -2.19
CA ALA A 82 -8.91 0.03 -2.54
C ALA A 82 -9.67 0.48 -1.28
N HIS A 83 -9.71 -0.36 -0.26
CA HIS A 83 -10.31 -0.02 1.03
C HIS A 83 -9.58 1.13 1.71
N ALA A 84 -8.25 1.06 1.77
CA ALA A 84 -7.42 2.09 2.40
C ALA A 84 -7.62 3.47 1.75
N LEU A 85 -7.59 3.54 0.41
CA LEU A 85 -7.85 4.80 -0.30
C LEU A 85 -9.28 5.31 -0.11
N ALA A 86 -10.28 4.44 -0.05
CA ALA A 86 -11.66 4.85 0.24
C ALA A 86 -11.77 5.48 1.63
N VAL A 87 -11.09 4.92 2.63
CA VAL A 87 -11.01 5.48 3.98
C VAL A 87 -10.29 6.82 3.97
N LEU A 88 -9.13 6.93 3.31
CA LEU A 88 -8.37 8.18 3.22
C LEU A 88 -9.20 9.30 2.61
N HIS A 89 -9.80 9.07 1.44
CA HIS A 89 -10.52 10.11 0.73
C HIS A 89 -11.82 10.49 1.45
N TRP A 90 -12.61 9.53 1.94
CA TRP A 90 -14.00 9.84 2.33
C TRP A 90 -14.22 9.89 3.83
N HIS A 91 -13.44 9.13 4.61
CA HIS A 91 -13.53 9.17 6.06
C HIS A 91 -12.55 10.17 6.65
N ALA A 92 -11.27 10.05 6.31
CA ALA A 92 -10.21 10.95 6.78
C ALA A 92 -10.19 12.28 6.03
N LYS A 93 -10.79 12.34 4.83
CA LYS A 93 -10.87 13.53 3.98
C LYS A 93 -9.50 14.09 3.61
N ILE A 94 -8.59 13.21 3.22
CA ILE A 94 -7.26 13.57 2.71
C ILE A 94 -7.04 13.01 1.32
N ASP A 95 -6.19 13.67 0.55
CA ASP A 95 -5.90 13.37 -0.86
C ASP A 95 -5.05 12.11 -1.09
N GLY A 96 -4.32 11.66 -0.07
CA GLY A 96 -3.36 10.56 -0.20
C GLY A 96 -2.10 10.94 -0.98
N MET A 97 -1.70 12.22 -0.97
CA MET A 97 -0.44 12.65 -1.55
C MET A 97 0.75 11.95 -0.87
N ASP A 98 1.68 11.49 -1.70
CA ASP A 98 2.89 10.74 -1.35
C ASP A 98 2.75 9.52 -0.41
N ILE A 99 1.55 8.96 -0.25
CA ILE A 99 1.40 7.74 0.55
C ILE A 99 2.20 6.58 -0.06
N GLU A 100 2.80 5.78 0.82
CA GLU A 100 3.55 4.61 0.43
C GLU A 100 2.91 3.32 0.91
N PHE A 101 2.98 2.28 0.09
CA PHE A 101 2.64 0.92 0.51
C PHE A 101 3.88 0.04 0.61
N VAL A 102 3.96 -0.75 1.68
CA VAL A 102 5.06 -1.70 1.90
C VAL A 102 4.56 -3.04 2.44
N LEU A 103 5.18 -4.12 1.99
CA LEU A 103 5.07 -5.44 2.58
C LEU A 103 6.22 -5.64 3.56
N GLY A 104 5.85 -5.90 4.81
CA GLY A 104 6.78 -6.16 5.91
C GLY A 104 6.25 -7.22 6.84
N SER A 105 7.08 -7.63 7.79
CA SER A 105 6.68 -8.57 8.82
C SER A 105 5.97 -7.90 9.98
N SER A 106 5.05 -8.64 10.56
CA SER A 106 4.27 -8.32 11.75
C SER A 106 4.13 -9.61 12.56
N PRO A 107 4.51 -9.66 13.85
CA PRO A 107 4.20 -10.79 14.73
C PRO A 107 2.73 -11.25 14.66
N VAL A 108 2.49 -12.56 14.71
CA VAL A 108 1.15 -13.17 14.49
C VAL A 108 0.11 -12.70 15.51
N GLU A 109 0.50 -12.35 16.74
CA GLU A 109 -0.44 -11.89 17.77
C GLU A 109 -1.00 -10.47 17.52
N GLU A 110 -0.48 -9.76 16.51
CA GLU A 110 -0.70 -8.32 16.26
C GLU A 110 -2.02 -7.98 15.56
N GLN A 111 -2.77 -8.96 15.04
CA GLN A 111 -4.08 -8.68 14.46
C GLN A 111 -5.22 -8.54 15.50
N LYS A 112 -4.91 -8.65 16.80
CA LYS A 112 -5.86 -8.40 17.88
C LYS A 112 -5.54 -7.05 18.52
N ILE A 113 -6.01 -5.94 17.93
CA ILE A 113 -6.11 -4.68 18.68
C ILE A 113 -6.97 -4.99 19.91
N ARG A 114 -6.38 -4.97 21.11
CA ARG A 114 -7.07 -5.29 22.37
C ARG A 114 -7.64 -4.06 23.04
N THR A 115 -7.14 -2.88 22.65
CA THR A 115 -7.59 -1.59 23.18
C THR A 115 -7.65 -0.59 22.04
N GLU A 116 -8.83 -0.03 21.81
CA GLU A 116 -8.98 1.13 20.92
C GLU A 116 -8.34 2.35 21.57
N MET A 117 -7.60 3.11 20.78
CA MET A 117 -6.96 4.34 21.23
C MET A 117 -7.63 5.52 20.54
N THR A 118 -8.17 6.43 21.34
CA THR A 118 -8.86 7.63 20.87
C THR A 118 -7.85 8.71 20.46
N LEU A 119 -8.26 9.62 19.57
CA LEU A 119 -7.40 10.73 19.15
C LEU A 119 -6.86 11.56 20.33
N PRO A 120 -7.64 11.94 21.35
CA PRO A 120 -7.10 12.63 22.53
C PRO A 120 -6.03 11.84 23.28
N GLN A 121 -6.17 10.51 23.35
CA GLN A 121 -5.15 9.65 23.96
C GLN A 121 -3.87 9.67 23.14
N VAL A 122 -3.97 9.58 21.81
CA VAL A 122 -2.81 9.66 20.89
C VAL A 122 -2.08 11.00 21.07
N MET A 123 -2.83 12.10 21.07
CA MET A 123 -2.28 13.46 21.19
C MET A 123 -1.62 13.73 22.54
N ALA A 124 -2.02 13.02 23.60
CA ALA A 124 -1.41 13.14 24.92
C ALA A 124 -0.11 12.34 25.06
N LEU A 125 0.21 11.45 24.10
CA LEU A 125 1.46 10.69 24.13
C LEU A 125 2.65 11.60 23.84
N LYS A 126 3.79 11.27 24.45
CA LYS A 126 5.05 11.92 24.10
C LYS A 126 5.38 11.60 22.63
N PRO A 127 5.95 12.54 21.86
CA PRO A 127 6.43 12.25 20.51
C PRO A 127 7.31 10.99 20.49
N GLN A 128 7.21 10.21 19.40
CA GLN A 128 7.93 8.94 19.20
C GLN A 128 7.58 7.79 20.15
N THR A 129 6.52 7.94 20.97
CA THR A 129 5.97 6.82 21.75
C THR A 129 5.38 5.78 20.81
N SER A 130 5.70 4.51 21.05
CA SER A 130 5.09 3.41 20.28
C SER A 130 3.66 3.22 20.74
N THR A 131 2.69 3.37 19.85
CA THR A 131 1.28 3.06 20.16
C THR A 131 1.01 1.56 20.14
N TYR A 132 1.85 0.80 19.44
CA TYR A 132 1.83 -0.66 19.38
C TYR A 132 1.74 -1.38 20.73
N GLU A 133 2.63 -1.07 21.69
CA GLU A 133 2.68 -1.78 22.98
C GLU A 133 1.43 -1.48 23.82
N ILE A 134 0.87 -0.29 23.63
CA ILE A 134 -0.33 0.22 24.32
C ILE A 134 -1.59 -0.46 23.77
N THR A 135 -1.70 -0.64 22.44
CA THR A 135 -2.91 -1.16 21.79
C THR A 135 -2.99 -2.69 21.80
N THR A 136 -1.85 -3.38 21.85
CA THR A 136 -1.78 -4.85 21.78
C THR A 136 -1.58 -5.54 23.13
N HIS A 137 -1.07 -4.81 24.15
CA HIS A 137 -0.64 -5.36 25.46
C HIS A 137 0.30 -6.56 25.33
N ALA A 138 1.10 -6.63 24.27
CA ALA A 138 1.98 -7.76 23.98
C ALA A 138 3.42 -7.29 23.73
N ARG A 139 4.40 -8.06 24.25
CA ARG A 139 5.79 -7.99 23.78
C ARG A 139 5.88 -8.81 22.50
N ALA A 140 6.45 -8.26 21.44
CA ALA A 140 6.50 -8.89 20.12
C ALA A 140 7.15 -10.30 20.19
N ASP A 141 6.39 -11.35 19.84
CA ASP A 141 6.89 -12.71 19.65
C ASP A 141 7.15 -12.98 18.16
N PHE A 142 8.43 -12.96 17.78
CA PHE A 142 8.87 -13.12 16.39
C PHE A 142 9.01 -14.58 15.94
N LYS A 143 8.71 -15.57 16.80
CA LYS A 143 8.77 -16.98 16.41
C LYS A 143 7.73 -17.34 15.34
N ARG A 144 6.67 -16.53 15.22
CA ARG A 144 5.68 -16.61 14.15
C ARG A 144 5.40 -15.20 13.64
N SER A 145 5.78 -14.91 12.39
CA SER A 145 5.52 -13.63 11.73
C SER A 145 4.61 -13.85 10.53
N ILE A 146 3.64 -12.95 10.35
CA ILE A 146 2.87 -12.81 9.11
C ILE A 146 3.48 -11.72 8.26
N THR A 147 3.30 -11.82 6.95
CA THR A 147 3.55 -10.71 6.03
C THR A 147 2.29 -9.86 5.96
N SER A 148 2.43 -8.57 6.25
CA SER A 148 1.34 -7.60 6.27
C SER A 148 1.59 -6.49 5.25
N LEU A 149 0.52 -5.99 4.65
CA LEU A 149 0.54 -4.78 3.84
C LEU A 149 0.32 -3.56 4.76
N TRP A 150 1.27 -2.64 4.72
CA TRP A 150 1.26 -1.40 5.48
C TRP A 150 1.10 -0.22 4.53
N MET A 151 0.43 0.82 5.01
CA MET A 151 0.35 2.13 4.38
C MET A 151 1.05 3.13 5.30
N ILE A 152 2.00 3.88 4.77
CA ILE A 152 2.88 4.79 5.51
C ILE A 152 3.04 6.11 4.75
N ASP A 153 3.80 7.02 5.35
CA ASP A 153 4.23 8.29 4.76
C ASP A 153 3.05 9.22 4.42
N PHE A 154 2.47 9.81 5.47
CA PHE A 154 1.31 10.71 5.35
C PHE A 154 1.72 12.18 5.43
N ASP A 155 3.01 12.50 5.38
CA ASP A 155 3.54 13.81 5.74
C ASP A 155 3.16 14.90 4.70
N ASP A 156 2.94 14.51 3.44
CA ASP A 156 2.53 15.41 2.35
C ASP A 156 1.02 15.40 2.07
N CYS A 157 0.25 14.57 2.79
CA CYS A 157 -1.20 14.50 2.63
C CYS A 157 -1.87 15.82 3.02
N SER A 158 -2.89 16.21 2.27
CA SER A 158 -3.66 17.42 2.53
C SER A 158 -5.16 17.16 2.53
N GLU A 159 -5.92 17.99 3.25
CA GLU A 159 -7.37 17.88 3.29
C GLU A 159 -8.01 18.06 1.91
N ILE A 160 -9.12 17.34 1.69
CA ILE A 160 -9.99 17.44 0.50
C ILE A 160 -11.42 17.83 0.88
N SER A 161 -12.05 18.65 0.05
CA SER A 161 -13.49 18.93 0.10
C SER A 161 -14.29 17.74 -0.42
N MET A 162 -15.54 17.60 0.02
CA MET A 162 -16.46 16.55 -0.46
C MET A 162 -17.23 17.04 -1.71
N ASP A 163 -16.46 17.51 -2.68
CA ASP A 163 -16.95 18.03 -3.96
C ASP A 163 -15.92 17.77 -5.06
N GLN A 164 -16.23 18.28 -6.24
CA GLN A 164 -15.43 18.14 -7.44
C GLN A 164 -13.96 18.55 -7.23
N GLN A 165 -13.70 19.68 -6.57
CA GLN A 165 -12.33 20.18 -6.37
C GLN A 165 -11.52 19.25 -5.47
N GLY A 166 -12.13 18.70 -4.42
CA GLY A 166 -11.48 17.75 -3.54
C GLY A 166 -11.19 16.42 -4.24
N VAL A 167 -12.10 15.96 -5.11
CA VAL A 167 -11.83 14.77 -5.92
C VAL A 167 -10.69 15.02 -6.91
N ASP A 168 -10.65 16.18 -7.58
CA ASP A 168 -9.58 16.50 -8.52
C ASP A 168 -8.21 16.53 -7.83
N LYS A 169 -8.14 16.99 -6.57
CA LYS A 169 -6.93 16.93 -5.75
C LYS A 169 -6.49 15.49 -5.44
N ALA A 170 -7.44 14.62 -5.06
CA ALA A 170 -7.15 13.19 -4.85
C ALA A 170 -6.71 12.49 -6.15
N VAL A 171 -7.30 12.85 -7.30
CA VAL A 171 -6.88 12.35 -8.62
C VAL A 171 -5.45 12.78 -8.92
N ALA A 172 -5.08 14.03 -8.64
CA ALA A 172 -3.72 14.52 -8.84
C ALA A 172 -2.72 13.71 -7.99
N ALA A 173 -2.97 13.57 -6.68
CA ALA A 173 -2.18 12.74 -5.78
C ALA A 173 -2.01 11.30 -6.29
N PHE A 174 -3.12 10.64 -6.65
CA PHE A 174 -3.09 9.28 -7.19
C PHE A 174 -2.27 9.20 -8.50
N MET A 175 -2.36 10.19 -9.37
CA MET A 175 -1.67 10.18 -10.65
C MET A 175 -0.19 10.53 -10.55
N GLU A 176 0.21 11.35 -9.58
CA GLU A 176 1.57 11.85 -9.44
C GLU A 176 2.45 10.93 -8.59
N THR A 177 2.00 10.58 -7.38
CA THR A 177 2.85 9.90 -6.39
C THR A 177 2.51 8.43 -6.21
N ASN A 178 1.26 8.03 -6.42
CA ASN A 178 0.87 6.64 -6.14
C ASN A 178 1.50 5.67 -7.17
N HIS A 179 2.55 4.96 -6.76
CA HIS A 179 3.23 3.96 -7.60
C HIS A 179 2.75 2.53 -7.34
N TYR A 180 1.84 2.36 -6.37
CA TYR A 180 1.57 1.09 -5.72
C TYR A 180 0.28 0.45 -6.21
N CYS A 181 -0.79 1.25 -6.32
CA CYS A 181 -2.09 0.78 -6.77
C CYS A 181 -2.05 0.41 -8.27
N PRO A 182 -2.95 -0.50 -8.73
CA PRO A 182 -3.15 -0.77 -10.15
C PRO A 182 -3.48 0.50 -10.94
N ARG A 183 -3.21 0.51 -12.25
CA ARG A 183 -3.48 1.66 -13.12
C ARG A 183 -4.29 1.23 -14.35
N PRO A 184 -5.19 2.10 -14.86
CA PRO A 184 -5.90 1.84 -16.10
C PRO A 184 -5.01 2.07 -17.32
N GLY A 185 -5.37 1.42 -18.43
CA GLY A 185 -4.85 1.73 -19.75
C GLY A 185 -3.37 1.40 -19.89
N THR A 186 -2.87 0.41 -19.17
CA THR A 186 -1.46 0.04 -19.28
C THR A 186 -1.15 -0.75 -20.54
N GLY A 187 -2.19 -1.32 -21.18
CA GLY A 187 -2.05 -2.23 -22.31
C GLY A 187 -1.63 -3.65 -21.90
N ASP A 188 -1.45 -3.89 -20.59
CA ASP A 188 -1.18 -5.20 -20.01
C ASP A 188 -2.47 -5.74 -19.37
N GLU A 189 -2.96 -6.86 -19.89
CA GLU A 189 -4.23 -7.47 -19.46
C GLU A 189 -4.27 -7.78 -17.95
N PHE A 190 -3.12 -8.11 -17.35
CA PHE A 190 -3.08 -8.43 -15.92
C PHE A 190 -3.22 -7.17 -15.08
N ILE A 191 -2.49 -6.10 -15.42
CA ILE A 191 -2.60 -4.82 -14.69
C ILE A 191 -3.97 -4.18 -14.92
N ASP A 192 -4.48 -4.19 -16.16
CA ASP A 192 -5.80 -3.64 -16.47
C ASP A 192 -6.92 -4.45 -15.80
N GLY A 193 -6.75 -5.77 -15.65
CA GLY A 193 -7.63 -6.62 -14.84
C GLY A 193 -7.60 -6.27 -13.35
N LEU A 194 -6.41 -6.01 -12.78
CA LEU A 194 -6.27 -5.53 -11.41
C LEU A 194 -6.93 -4.16 -11.21
N TRP A 195 -6.81 -3.24 -12.18
CA TRP A 195 -7.51 -1.96 -12.14
C TRP A 195 -9.03 -2.14 -12.13
N ALA A 196 -9.58 -2.99 -13.00
CA ALA A 196 -11.02 -3.23 -13.03
C ALA A 196 -11.55 -3.76 -11.68
N SER A 197 -10.79 -4.63 -11.01
CA SER A 197 -11.12 -5.10 -9.65
C SER A 197 -10.96 -3.99 -8.61
N PHE A 198 -9.87 -3.23 -8.65
CA PHE A 198 -9.60 -2.11 -7.77
C PHE A 198 -10.74 -1.09 -7.80
N SER A 199 -11.13 -0.64 -8.99
CA SER A 199 -12.14 0.40 -9.19
C SER A 199 -13.50 -0.01 -8.63
N LYS A 200 -13.93 -1.26 -8.87
CA LYS A 200 -15.18 -1.80 -8.32
C LYS A 200 -15.15 -1.85 -6.79
N LEU A 201 -14.05 -2.34 -6.22
CA LEU A 201 -13.88 -2.44 -4.77
C LEU A 201 -13.82 -1.05 -4.11
N TYR A 202 -13.07 -0.12 -4.71
CA TYR A 202 -12.94 1.25 -4.23
C TYR A 202 -14.30 1.94 -4.16
N ILE A 203 -15.09 1.87 -5.24
CA ILE A 203 -16.46 2.42 -5.27
C ILE A 203 -17.32 1.78 -4.17
N SER A 204 -17.34 0.44 -4.10
CA SER A 204 -18.16 -0.27 -3.11
C SER A 204 -17.80 0.08 -1.66
N PHE A 205 -16.51 0.19 -1.33
CA PHE A 205 -16.07 0.62 0.00
C PHE A 205 -16.45 2.07 0.27
N SER A 206 -16.33 2.94 -0.73
CA SER A 206 -16.68 4.35 -0.63
C SER A 206 -18.17 4.58 -0.39
N GLU A 207 -19.03 3.88 -1.13
CA GLU A 207 -20.49 3.90 -0.94
C GLU A 207 -20.85 3.46 0.48
N LYS A 208 -20.25 2.37 0.97
CA LYS A 208 -20.46 1.91 2.34
C LYS A 208 -20.05 2.96 3.38
N ILE A 209 -18.94 3.67 3.18
CA ILE A 209 -18.51 4.77 4.07
C ILE A 209 -19.55 5.89 4.06
N PHE A 210 -20.01 6.32 2.88
CA PHE A 210 -21.00 7.39 2.78
C PHE A 210 -22.36 7.01 3.36
N GLU A 211 -22.80 5.77 3.18
CA GLU A 211 -24.08 5.30 3.70
C GLU A 211 -24.06 5.08 5.20
N THR A 212 -23.02 4.42 5.71
CA THR A 212 -23.02 3.90 7.09
C THR A 212 -22.29 4.79 8.08
N ILE A 213 -21.16 5.40 7.68
CA ILE A 213 -20.29 6.17 8.57
C ILE A 213 -20.62 7.66 8.48
N ILE A 214 -20.58 8.21 7.27
CA ILE A 214 -20.79 9.66 7.04
C ILE A 214 -22.29 10.00 6.96
N LYS A 215 -23.14 9.04 6.64
CA LYS A 215 -24.61 9.17 6.48
C LYS A 215 -25.00 10.25 5.45
N LYS A 216 -24.29 10.28 4.32
CA LYS A 216 -24.51 11.19 3.19
C LYS A 216 -24.52 10.43 1.86
N PRO A 217 -25.53 9.57 1.61
CA PRO A 217 -25.58 8.72 0.41
C PRO A 217 -25.63 9.51 -0.92
N TRP A 218 -26.07 10.77 -0.91
CA TRP A 218 -26.05 11.61 -2.11
C TRP A 218 -24.63 11.94 -2.61
N LEU A 219 -23.60 11.69 -1.81
CA LEU A 219 -22.18 11.83 -2.21
C LEU A 219 -21.64 10.59 -2.95
N ASN A 220 -22.44 9.53 -3.12
CA ASN A 220 -22.07 8.31 -3.84
C ASN A 220 -21.75 8.53 -5.33
N HIS A 221 -21.77 9.76 -5.85
CA HIS A 221 -21.28 10.06 -7.20
C HIS A 221 -19.78 10.42 -7.23
N LEU A 222 -19.19 10.84 -6.10
CA LEU A 222 -17.79 11.25 -6.01
C LEU A 222 -16.78 10.11 -6.26
N PRO A 223 -16.99 8.87 -5.76
CA PRO A 223 -16.06 7.77 -6.02
C PRO A 223 -16.00 7.38 -7.51
N GLN A 224 -17.15 7.39 -8.17
CA GLN A 224 -17.29 7.15 -9.60
C GLN A 224 -16.60 8.26 -10.38
N TYR A 225 -16.77 9.51 -9.95
CA TYR A 225 -16.06 10.63 -10.55
C TYR A 225 -14.53 10.46 -10.41
N PHE A 226 -14.03 10.09 -9.22
CA PHE A 226 -12.61 9.79 -8.99
C PHE A 226 -12.08 8.74 -9.98
N ILE A 227 -12.72 7.57 -10.07
CA ILE A 227 -12.30 6.48 -10.98
C ILE A 227 -12.31 6.96 -12.44
N SER A 228 -13.40 7.60 -12.88
CA SER A 228 -13.52 8.06 -14.27
C SER A 228 -12.48 9.13 -14.63
N SER A 229 -12.09 9.95 -13.66
CA SER A 229 -11.08 11.01 -13.84
C SER A 229 -9.68 10.43 -13.87
N VAL A 230 -9.37 9.41 -13.06
CA VAL A 230 -8.11 8.65 -13.14
C VAL A 230 -7.99 7.97 -14.51
N GLU A 231 -9.06 7.32 -15.00
CA GLU A 231 -9.08 6.67 -16.32
C GLU A 231 -8.83 7.66 -17.45
N LYS A 232 -9.51 8.81 -17.43
CA LYS A 232 -9.30 9.89 -18.41
C LYS A 232 -7.87 10.45 -18.33
N ALA A 233 -7.33 10.63 -17.14
CA ALA A 233 -5.98 11.14 -16.93
C ALA A 233 -4.92 10.17 -17.43
N ALA A 234 -5.14 8.86 -17.28
CA ALA A 234 -4.24 7.83 -17.78
C ALA A 234 -4.19 7.80 -19.31
N ILE A 235 -5.34 7.93 -19.99
CA ILE A 235 -5.41 7.99 -21.47
C ILE A 235 -4.63 9.19 -22.00
N ARG A 236 -4.70 10.36 -21.34
CA ARG A 236 -4.00 11.58 -21.77
C ARG A 236 -2.47 11.50 -21.65
N ARG A 237 -1.93 10.54 -20.89
CA ARG A 237 -0.49 10.37 -20.67
C ARG A 237 0.15 9.33 -21.60
N GLN A 238 -0.65 8.65 -22.42
CA GLN A 238 -0.19 7.76 -23.48
C GLN A 238 0.08 8.54 -24.77
#